data_AF-A0A382JYI0-F1
#
_entry.id   AF-A0A382JYI0-F1
#
_cell.length_a   1.000
_cell.length_b   1.000
_cell.length_c   1.000
_cell.angle_alpha   90.00
_cell.angle_beta   90.00
_cell.angle_gamma   90.00
#
_symmetry.space_group_name_H-M   'P 1'
#
loop_
_entity.id
_entity.type
_entity.pdbx_description
1 polymer ?
#
loop_
_entity_poly.entity_id
_entity_poly.type
_entity_poly.pdbx_seq_one_letter_code
_entity_poly.pdbx_strand_id
1 'polypeptide(L)'
;MQKIKSISEYFFLIFKFFFFKLKILYFKSNFYNKKISNNLPSKFDYKPSLHIINSLTSFNKKKIKIESYTLNSLWKLSSKNKSEFQNLHNFLWLTFLDIKTNKTSAQTIIENWIDNNNDFDEETWKLDILSKRLIAWISNSNLTIDESSPKYKEKFILSITKQANHLSINIDSSEDDENKLICCSSLILIGLTFKNQNKHYRSS
;
A
#
# COMPACT_ATOMS: atom_id res chain seq x y z
N MET A 1 33.46 20.43 -18.51
CA MET A 1 33.16 21.64 -17.71
C MET A 1 31.95 21.36 -16.83
N GLN A 2 32.14 21.26 -15.51
CA GLN A 2 31.00 21.18 -14.58
C GLN A 2 30.31 22.55 -14.55
N LYS A 3 29.02 22.61 -14.92
CA LYS A 3 28.21 23.82 -14.74
C LYS A 3 28.17 24.13 -13.24
N ILE A 4 28.73 25.26 -12.85
CA ILE A 4 28.61 25.79 -11.49
C ILE A 4 27.14 26.15 -11.30
N LYS A 5 26.45 25.44 -10.41
CA LYS A 5 25.06 25.74 -10.05
C LYS A 5 24.98 27.15 -9.49
N SER A 6 24.02 27.95 -9.95
CA SER A 6 23.86 29.30 -9.41
C SER A 6 23.41 29.24 -7.95
N ILE A 7 23.74 30.28 -7.17
CA ILE A 7 23.30 30.41 -5.78
C ILE A 7 21.77 30.27 -5.65
N SER A 8 21.00 30.71 -6.66
CA SER A 8 19.53 30.56 -6.67
C SER A 8 19.07 29.10 -6.74
N GLU A 9 19.80 28.21 -7.42
CA GLU A 9 19.48 26.78 -7.46
C GLU A 9 19.64 26.12 -6.08
N TYR A 10 20.65 26.54 -5.29
CA TYR A 10 20.83 26.04 -3.93
C TYR A 10 19.70 26.50 -3.01
N PHE A 11 19.28 27.77 -3.08
CA PHE A 11 18.12 28.27 -2.34
C PHE A 11 16.84 27.52 -2.71
N PHE A 12 16.61 27.25 -3.99
CA PHE A 12 15.46 26.48 -4.45
C PHE A 12 15.45 25.05 -3.87
N LEU A 13 16.61 24.38 -3.81
CA LEU A 13 16.73 23.04 -3.21
C LEU A 13 16.45 23.05 -1.70
N ILE A 14 16.96 24.04 -0.97
CA ILE A 14 16.70 24.20 0.47
C ILE A 14 15.21 24.41 0.72
N PHE A 15 14.58 25.26 -0.08
CA PHE A 15 13.15 25.50 -0.02
C PHE A 15 12.37 24.20 -0.30
N LYS A 16 12.66 23.49 -1.41
CA LYS A 16 12.02 22.20 -1.74
C LYS A 16 12.15 21.20 -0.59
N PHE A 17 13.32 21.10 0.03
CA PHE A 17 13.56 20.25 1.19
C PHE A 17 12.72 20.65 2.40
N PHE A 18 12.59 21.95 2.68
CA PHE A 18 11.76 22.46 3.76
C PHE A 18 10.27 22.10 3.57
N PHE A 19 9.72 22.34 2.37
CA PHE A 19 8.33 21.94 2.06
C PHE A 19 8.13 20.43 2.16
N PHE A 20 9.12 19.65 1.74
CA PHE A 20 9.08 18.19 1.89
C PHE A 20 9.01 17.77 3.37
N LYS A 21 9.81 18.39 4.25
CA LYS A 21 9.76 18.12 5.69
C LYS A 21 8.43 18.53 6.32
N LEU A 22 7.88 19.69 5.95
CA LEU A 22 6.54 20.10 6.41
C LEU A 22 5.46 19.11 5.97
N LYS A 23 5.53 18.62 4.73
CA LYS A 23 4.60 17.60 4.20
C LYS A 23 4.67 16.30 5.01
N ILE A 24 5.88 15.83 5.36
CA ILE A 24 6.06 14.64 6.21
C ILE A 24 5.48 14.87 7.61
N LEU A 25 5.74 16.04 8.22
CA LEU A 25 5.18 16.38 9.53
C LEU A 25 3.65 16.40 9.50
N TYR A 26 3.06 16.96 8.44
CA TYR A 26 1.63 16.91 8.21
C TYR A 26 1.13 15.47 8.12
N PHE A 27 1.80 14.58 7.37
CA PHE A 27 1.39 13.19 7.25
C PHE A 27 1.49 12.38 8.54
N LYS A 28 2.45 12.70 9.41
CA LYS A 28 2.57 12.09 10.74
C LYS A 28 1.55 12.63 11.75
N SER A 29 0.77 13.65 11.41
CA SER A 29 -0.19 14.25 12.33
C SER A 29 -1.46 13.40 12.50
N ASN A 30 -2.06 13.47 13.70
CA ASN A 30 -3.37 12.85 13.97
C ASN A 30 -4.47 13.40 13.07
N PHE A 31 -4.38 14.66 12.66
CA PHE A 31 -5.33 15.27 11.73
C PHE A 31 -5.30 14.54 10.37
N TYR A 32 -4.10 14.32 9.83
CA TYR A 32 -3.95 13.58 8.58
C TYR A 32 -4.40 12.12 8.74
N ASN A 33 -4.03 11.49 9.85
CA ASN A 33 -4.46 10.13 10.16
C ASN A 33 -5.99 9.98 10.13
N LYS A 34 -6.71 10.92 10.75
CA LYS A 34 -8.17 10.98 10.74
C LYS A 34 -8.72 11.26 9.34
N LYS A 35 -8.06 12.13 8.56
CA LYS A 35 -8.46 12.45 7.19
C LYS A 35 -8.44 11.20 6.30
N ILE A 36 -7.40 10.37 6.39
CA ILE A 36 -7.27 9.15 5.58
C ILE A 36 -8.10 7.97 6.11
N SER A 37 -8.51 7.96 7.38
CA SER A 37 -9.38 6.89 7.92
C SER A 37 -10.86 7.03 7.56
N ASN A 38 -11.26 8.13 6.93
CA ASN A 38 -12.65 8.37 6.57
C ASN A 38 -13.15 7.46 5.44
N ASN A 39 -14.48 7.34 5.33
CA ASN A 39 -15.18 6.58 4.28
C ASN A 39 -14.86 5.08 4.29
N LEU A 40 -14.88 4.46 5.48
CA LEU A 40 -14.71 3.03 5.61
C LEU A 40 -15.82 2.30 4.82
N PRO A 41 -15.47 1.48 3.82
CA PRO A 41 -16.47 0.76 3.04
C PRO A 41 -17.09 -0.35 3.88
N SER A 42 -18.38 -0.59 3.67
CA SER A 42 -19.15 -1.57 4.45
C SER A 42 -18.88 -3.02 4.04
N LYS A 43 -18.45 -3.26 2.79
CA LYS A 43 -18.31 -4.62 2.26
C LYS A 43 -17.24 -4.73 1.18
N PHE A 44 -16.60 -5.91 1.17
CA PHE A 44 -15.71 -6.38 0.11
C PHE A 44 -16.57 -7.20 -0.88
N ASP A 45 -16.93 -6.60 -2.01
CA ASP A 45 -17.92 -7.14 -2.95
C ASP A 45 -17.28 -7.82 -4.17
N TYR A 46 -16.27 -7.20 -4.77
CA TYR A 46 -15.58 -7.76 -5.94
C TYR A 46 -14.20 -8.30 -5.56
N LYS A 47 -13.84 -9.47 -6.11
CA LYS A 47 -12.55 -10.12 -5.90
C LYS A 47 -11.76 -10.13 -7.21
N PRO A 48 -10.76 -9.24 -7.38
CA PRO A 48 -9.93 -9.21 -8.57
C PRO A 48 -9.20 -10.54 -8.81
N SER A 49 -9.01 -10.92 -10.08
CA SER A 49 -8.26 -12.12 -10.41
C SER A 49 -6.75 -11.95 -10.15
N LEU A 50 -6.08 -13.03 -9.77
CA LEU A 50 -4.64 -13.03 -9.52
C LEU A 50 -3.81 -12.63 -10.77
N HIS A 51 -4.32 -12.90 -11.97
CA HIS A 51 -3.68 -12.56 -13.23
C HIS A 51 -3.48 -11.04 -13.41
N ILE A 52 -4.34 -10.22 -12.80
CA ILE A 52 -4.25 -8.75 -12.86
C ILE A 52 -2.91 -8.26 -12.30
N ILE A 53 -2.34 -8.95 -11.31
CA ILE A 53 -1.04 -8.60 -10.74
C ILE A 53 0.05 -8.62 -11.81
N ASN A 54 0.08 -9.65 -12.65
CA ASN A 54 1.10 -9.78 -13.70
C ASN A 54 0.92 -8.75 -14.82
N SER A 55 -0.32 -8.32 -15.07
CA SER A 55 -0.61 -7.29 -16.08
C SER A 55 -0.25 -5.88 -15.60
N LEU A 56 -0.38 -5.62 -14.29
CA LEU A 56 -0.19 -4.28 -13.72
C LEU A 56 1.18 -4.07 -13.09
N THR A 57 1.92 -5.13 -12.76
CA THR A 57 3.16 -5.01 -12.00
C THR A 57 4.28 -5.87 -12.58
N SER A 58 5.45 -5.26 -12.69
CA SER A 58 6.71 -5.96 -12.91
C SER A 58 7.26 -6.45 -11.56
N PHE A 59 7.09 -7.74 -11.25
CA PHE A 59 7.62 -8.35 -10.02
C PHE A 59 8.62 -9.45 -10.33
N ASN A 60 9.76 -9.41 -9.64
CA ASN A 60 10.76 -10.45 -9.71
C ASN A 60 10.28 -11.65 -8.89
N LYS A 61 10.01 -12.79 -9.53
CA LYS A 61 9.35 -13.99 -8.97
C LYS A 61 10.19 -14.75 -7.93
N LYS A 62 11.00 -14.07 -7.13
CA LYS A 62 11.74 -14.71 -6.03
C LYS A 62 10.76 -15.05 -4.92
N LYS A 63 10.67 -16.34 -4.59
CA LYS A 63 9.98 -16.81 -3.38
C LYS A 63 10.71 -16.23 -2.17
N ILE A 64 10.02 -15.43 -1.36
CA ILE A 64 10.53 -15.04 -0.05
C ILE A 64 10.33 -16.25 0.87
N LYS A 65 11.41 -16.77 1.47
CA LYS A 65 11.31 -17.73 2.56
C LYS A 65 10.90 -16.97 3.82
N ILE A 66 9.59 -16.85 4.02
CA ILE A 66 9.02 -16.15 5.18
C ILE A 66 9.23 -16.97 6.46
N GLU A 67 9.27 -18.30 6.32
CA GLU A 67 9.45 -19.27 7.40
C GLU A 67 10.74 -19.08 8.21
N SER A 68 11.76 -18.42 7.65
CA SER A 68 13.04 -18.20 8.35
C SER A 68 13.03 -16.99 9.30
N TYR A 69 11.97 -16.17 9.31
CA TYR A 69 11.91 -14.94 10.10
C TYR A 69 10.90 -15.04 11.24
N THR A 70 11.28 -14.55 12.42
CA THR A 70 10.29 -14.32 13.49
C THR A 70 9.44 -13.11 13.13
N LEU A 71 8.11 -13.19 13.31
CA LEU A 71 7.15 -12.13 12.95
C LEU A 71 7.59 -10.72 13.38
N ASN A 72 8.09 -10.58 14.61
CA ASN A 72 8.52 -9.28 15.15
C ASN A 72 9.84 -8.73 14.57
N SER A 73 10.69 -9.58 13.98
CA SER A 73 11.93 -9.15 13.32
C SER A 73 11.75 -8.90 11.82
N LEU A 74 10.69 -9.44 11.23
CA LEU A 74 10.43 -9.42 9.80
C LEU A 74 10.34 -7.98 9.25
N TRP A 75 9.64 -7.08 9.94
CA TRP A 75 9.50 -5.68 9.51
C TRP A 75 10.66 -4.76 9.92
N LYS A 76 11.61 -5.26 10.72
CA LYS A 76 12.82 -4.51 11.10
C LYS A 76 13.93 -4.62 10.05
N LEU A 77 13.71 -5.38 8.96
CA LEU A 77 14.66 -5.48 7.86
C LEU A 77 15.04 -4.09 7.38
N SER A 78 16.32 -3.75 7.53
CA SER A 78 16.81 -2.41 7.30
C SER A 78 16.62 -2.01 5.83
N SER A 79 16.25 -0.76 5.59
CA SER A 79 16.19 -0.15 4.25
C SER A 79 17.54 -0.13 3.50
N LYS A 80 18.62 -0.65 4.12
CA LYS A 80 19.95 -0.85 3.49
C LYS A 80 19.86 -1.64 2.18
N ASN A 81 18.98 -2.64 2.08
CA ASN A 81 18.66 -3.29 0.81
C ASN A 81 17.29 -2.85 0.30
N LYS A 82 17.28 -1.78 -0.51
CA LYS A 82 16.04 -1.18 -1.05
C LYS A 82 15.16 -2.19 -1.78
N SER A 83 15.73 -3.11 -2.56
CA SER A 83 14.94 -4.07 -3.34
C SER A 83 14.26 -5.11 -2.45
N GLU A 84 14.97 -5.65 -1.47
CA GLU A 84 14.39 -6.59 -0.50
C GLU A 84 13.31 -5.92 0.35
N PHE A 85 13.57 -4.70 0.82
CA PHE A 85 12.59 -3.89 1.55
C PHE A 85 11.31 -3.66 0.72
N GLN A 86 11.45 -3.20 -0.53
CA GLN A 86 10.32 -2.98 -1.42
C GLN A 86 9.54 -4.28 -1.69
N ASN A 87 10.24 -5.39 -1.98
CA ASN A 87 9.62 -6.69 -2.22
C ASN A 87 8.88 -7.23 -0.99
N LEU A 88 9.41 -6.98 0.20
CA LEU A 88 8.77 -7.38 1.44
C LEU A 88 7.48 -6.58 1.69
N HIS A 89 7.58 -5.24 1.63
CA HIS A 89 6.49 -4.32 1.97
C HIS A 89 5.44 -4.15 0.87
N ASN A 90 5.68 -4.66 -0.35
CA ASN A 90 4.69 -4.65 -1.43
C ASN A 90 3.79 -5.90 -1.47
N PHE A 91 4.11 -6.94 -0.68
CA PHE A 91 3.31 -8.17 -0.56
C PHE A 91 3.05 -8.96 -1.86
N LEU A 92 3.73 -8.66 -2.97
CA LEU A 92 3.54 -9.40 -4.23
C LEU A 92 3.98 -10.87 -4.12
N TRP A 93 4.75 -11.21 -3.09
CA TRP A 93 5.08 -12.59 -2.74
C TRP A 93 3.88 -13.44 -2.31
N LEU A 94 2.75 -12.84 -1.92
CA LEU A 94 1.52 -13.58 -1.55
C LEU A 94 1.04 -14.50 -2.69
N THR A 95 1.26 -14.08 -3.93
CA THR A 95 0.93 -14.81 -5.15
C THR A 95 1.59 -16.19 -5.25
N PHE A 96 2.67 -16.44 -4.49
CA PHE A 96 3.39 -17.72 -4.50
C PHE A 96 3.04 -18.64 -3.33
N LEU A 97 2.15 -18.22 -2.42
CA LEU A 97 1.75 -19.05 -1.29
C LEU A 97 0.63 -20.02 -1.69
N ASP A 98 0.68 -21.23 -1.14
CA ASP A 98 -0.42 -22.19 -1.24
C ASP A 98 -1.56 -21.77 -0.30
N ILE A 99 -2.76 -21.61 -0.87
CA ILE A 99 -3.97 -21.18 -0.15
C ILE A 99 -4.32 -22.14 0.98
N LYS A 100 -4.17 -23.46 0.77
CA LYS A 100 -4.64 -24.46 1.73
C LYS A 100 -3.81 -24.49 3.01
N THR A 101 -2.51 -24.24 2.90
CA THR A 101 -1.59 -24.37 4.03
C THR A 101 -1.27 -23.04 4.68
N ASN A 102 -1.34 -21.92 3.95
CA ASN A 102 -0.73 -20.67 4.38
C ASN A 102 -1.74 -19.55 4.72
N LYS A 103 -3.05 -19.80 4.63
CA LYS A 103 -4.08 -18.76 4.86
C LYS A 103 -3.94 -18.09 6.23
N THR A 104 -3.93 -18.87 7.31
CA THR A 104 -3.83 -18.35 8.68
C THR A 104 -2.52 -17.60 8.89
N SER A 105 -1.39 -18.17 8.46
CA SER A 105 -0.08 -17.53 8.54
C SER A 105 -0.03 -16.21 7.77
N ALA A 106 -0.57 -16.17 6.54
CA ALA A 106 -0.63 -14.95 5.74
C ALA A 106 -1.44 -13.85 6.43
N GLN A 107 -2.61 -14.19 6.99
CA GLN A 107 -3.43 -13.26 7.77
C GLN A 107 -2.70 -12.75 9.00
N THR A 108 -2.02 -13.63 9.76
CA THR A 108 -1.20 -13.22 10.92
C THR A 108 -0.06 -12.27 10.52
N ILE A 109 0.63 -12.54 9.42
CA ILE A 109 1.71 -11.66 8.92
C ILE A 109 1.15 -10.30 8.52
N ILE A 110 0.04 -10.27 7.77
CA ILE A 110 -0.61 -9.02 7.37
C ILE A 110 -1.11 -8.26 8.60
N GLU A 111 -1.72 -8.95 9.57
CA GLU A 111 -2.19 -8.31 10.80
C GLU A 111 -1.03 -7.65 11.56
N ASN A 112 0.07 -8.37 11.70
CA ASN A 112 1.28 -7.87 12.34
C ASN A 112 1.89 -6.69 11.56
N TRP A 113 1.84 -6.71 10.22
CA TRP A 113 2.23 -5.56 9.42
C TRP A 113 1.37 -4.35 9.74
N ILE A 114 0.04 -4.53 9.78
CA ILE A 114 -0.90 -3.46 10.06
C ILE A 114 -0.64 -2.89 11.46
N ASP A 115 -0.42 -3.73 12.48
CA ASP A 115 -0.11 -3.26 13.85
C ASP A 115 1.13 -2.35 13.91
N ASN A 116 2.15 -2.66 13.09
CA ASN A 116 3.40 -1.91 13.08
C ASN A 116 3.40 -0.71 12.10
N ASN A 117 2.48 -0.69 11.12
CA ASN A 117 2.50 0.26 10.01
C ASN A 117 1.14 0.92 9.77
N ASN A 118 0.26 0.95 10.78
CA ASN A 118 -1.08 1.51 10.65
C ASN A 118 -1.03 3.02 10.40
N ASP A 119 -0.09 3.72 11.01
CA ASP A 119 0.12 5.15 10.81
C ASP A 119 1.16 5.41 9.72
N PHE A 120 1.16 6.65 9.20
CA PHE A 120 2.05 7.02 8.10
C PHE A 120 3.52 6.83 8.47
N ASP A 121 4.22 6.09 7.63
CA ASP A 121 5.66 5.95 7.65
C ASP A 121 6.26 6.24 6.27
N GLU A 122 7.32 7.05 6.23
CA GLU A 122 7.87 7.62 4.99
C GLU A 122 8.43 6.55 4.04
N GLU A 123 8.94 5.43 4.57
CA GLU A 123 9.52 4.38 3.74
C GLU A 123 8.47 3.39 3.25
N THR A 124 7.56 2.97 4.12
CA THR A 124 6.57 1.92 3.83
C THR A 124 5.30 2.43 3.14
N TRP A 125 5.03 3.74 3.20
CA TRP A 125 3.93 4.43 2.53
C TRP A 125 4.35 5.17 1.25
N LYS A 126 5.50 4.82 0.65
CA LYS A 126 5.81 5.28 -0.70
C LYS A 126 4.78 4.75 -1.69
N LEU A 127 4.38 5.60 -2.65
CA LEU A 127 3.26 5.31 -3.56
C LEU A 127 3.48 4.06 -4.41
N ASP A 128 4.72 3.82 -4.85
CA ASP A 128 5.13 2.63 -5.61
C ASP A 128 4.97 1.33 -4.80
N ILE A 129 5.31 1.36 -3.49
CA ILE A 129 5.19 0.20 -2.59
C ILE A 129 3.74 -0.03 -2.22
N LEU A 130 3.04 1.02 -1.79
CA LEU A 130 1.68 0.88 -1.26
C LEU A 130 0.67 0.52 -2.36
N SER A 131 0.81 1.05 -3.58
CA SER A 131 -0.09 0.71 -4.70
C SER A 131 0.02 -0.77 -5.05
N LYS A 132 1.25 -1.31 -5.12
CA LYS A 132 1.51 -2.74 -5.29
C LYS A 132 0.96 -3.57 -4.14
N ARG A 133 1.10 -3.10 -2.89
CA ARG A 133 0.52 -3.74 -1.70
C ARG A 133 -1.01 -3.81 -1.77
N LEU A 134 -1.67 -2.72 -2.13
CA LEU A 134 -3.12 -2.70 -2.32
C LEU A 134 -3.56 -3.72 -3.36
N ILE A 135 -2.91 -3.75 -4.54
CA ILE A 135 -3.18 -4.72 -5.61
C ILE A 135 -2.96 -6.16 -5.11
N ALA A 136 -1.85 -6.43 -4.43
CA ALA A 136 -1.51 -7.74 -3.92
C ALA A 136 -2.55 -8.23 -2.90
N TRP A 137 -2.95 -7.36 -1.98
CA TRP A 137 -3.89 -7.70 -0.92
C TRP A 137 -5.29 -8.03 -1.46
N ILE A 138 -5.83 -7.23 -2.37
CA ILE A 138 -7.17 -7.46 -2.93
C ILE A 138 -7.22 -8.62 -3.92
N SER A 139 -6.17 -8.78 -4.75
CA SER A 139 -6.12 -9.84 -5.75
C SER A 139 -5.83 -11.22 -5.13
N ASN A 140 -5.31 -11.26 -3.90
CA ASN A 140 -5.14 -12.46 -3.10
C ASN A 140 -6.23 -12.59 -2.00
N SER A 141 -7.46 -12.12 -2.24
CA SER A 141 -8.55 -12.12 -1.25
C SER A 141 -8.77 -13.46 -0.54
N ASN A 142 -8.54 -14.57 -1.25
CA ASN A 142 -8.68 -15.93 -0.71
C ASN A 142 -7.69 -16.24 0.42
N LEU A 143 -6.51 -15.60 0.39
CA LEU A 143 -5.50 -15.66 1.44
C LEU A 143 -5.66 -14.54 2.47
N THR A 144 -6.01 -13.33 2.00
CA THR A 144 -5.95 -12.13 2.84
C THR A 144 -7.19 -11.89 3.68
N ILE A 145 -8.40 -12.08 3.16
CA ILE A 145 -9.64 -11.66 3.85
C ILE A 145 -10.67 -12.77 4.01
N ASP A 146 -10.67 -13.77 3.13
CA ASP A 146 -11.65 -14.86 3.20
C ASP A 146 -11.48 -15.71 4.46
N GLU A 147 -12.62 -16.11 5.05
CA GLU A 147 -12.68 -16.89 6.31
C GLU A 147 -11.97 -16.23 7.51
N SER A 148 -11.62 -14.95 7.42
CA SER A 148 -10.99 -14.21 8.51
C SER A 148 -12.00 -13.84 9.61
N SER A 149 -11.49 -13.57 10.81
CA SER A 149 -12.33 -13.09 11.91
C SER A 149 -12.92 -11.70 11.61
N PRO A 150 -14.11 -11.36 12.13
CA PRO A 150 -14.71 -10.03 11.95
C PRO A 150 -13.77 -8.88 12.38
N LYS A 151 -13.04 -9.07 13.49
CA LYS A 151 -12.08 -8.09 14.02
C LYS A 151 -10.90 -7.86 13.07
N TYR A 152 -10.33 -8.95 12.54
CA TYR A 152 -9.27 -8.85 11.53
C TYR A 152 -9.79 -8.13 10.27
N LYS A 153 -10.98 -8.50 9.81
CA LYS A 153 -11.59 -7.95 8.60
C LYS A 153 -11.77 -6.43 8.69
N GLU A 154 -12.29 -5.93 9.82
CA GLU A 154 -12.44 -4.49 10.06
C GLU A 154 -11.09 -3.77 10.01
N LYS A 155 -10.08 -4.31 10.69
CA LYS A 155 -8.72 -3.77 10.73
C LYS A 155 -8.06 -3.75 9.34
N PHE A 156 -8.23 -4.82 8.57
CA PHE A 156 -7.72 -4.95 7.21
C PHE A 156 -8.37 -3.94 6.27
N ILE A 157 -9.70 -3.81 6.30
CA ILE A 157 -10.43 -2.85 5.47
C ILE A 157 -10.06 -1.41 5.84
N LEU A 158 -9.90 -1.09 7.13
CA LEU A 158 -9.44 0.22 7.58
C LEU A 158 -8.03 0.53 7.06
N SER A 159 -7.11 -0.43 7.13
CA SER A 159 -5.76 -0.26 6.59
C SER A 159 -5.77 0.00 5.08
N ILE A 160 -6.54 -0.76 4.31
CA ILE A 160 -6.71 -0.53 2.87
C ILE A 160 -7.26 0.86 2.59
N THR A 161 -8.29 1.27 3.34
CA THR A 161 -8.95 2.58 3.17
C THR A 161 -7.96 3.72 3.39
N LYS A 162 -7.19 3.67 4.48
CA LYS A 162 -6.15 4.67 4.77
C LYS A 162 -5.11 4.77 3.67
N GLN A 163 -4.64 3.63 3.18
CA GLN A 163 -3.65 3.58 2.11
C GLN A 163 -4.20 4.08 0.78
N ALA A 164 -5.41 3.69 0.39
CA ALA A 164 -6.07 4.16 -0.83
C ALA A 164 -6.34 5.67 -0.79
N ASN A 165 -6.79 6.20 0.36
CA ASN A 165 -6.99 7.64 0.54
C ASN A 165 -5.66 8.41 0.49
N HIS A 166 -4.61 7.90 1.14
CA HIS A 166 -3.27 8.49 1.05
C HIS A 166 -2.78 8.53 -0.40
N LEU A 167 -2.96 7.43 -1.14
CA LEU A 167 -2.60 7.31 -2.55
C LEU A 167 -3.36 8.32 -3.43
N SER A 168 -4.69 8.38 -3.29
CA SER A 168 -5.52 9.30 -4.07
C SER A 168 -5.18 10.76 -3.83
N ILE A 169 -4.84 11.15 -2.60
CA ILE A 169 -4.42 12.52 -2.28
C ILE A 169 -3.08 12.88 -2.92
N ASN A 170 -2.21 11.89 -3.15
CA ASN A 170 -0.80 12.12 -3.50
C ASN A 170 -0.39 11.63 -4.89
N ILE A 171 -1.30 11.08 -5.70
CA ILE A 171 -0.95 10.45 -6.97
C ILE A 171 -0.19 11.38 -7.93
N ASP A 172 -0.56 12.66 -7.96
CA ASP A 172 0.07 13.68 -8.81
C ASP A 172 1.52 13.99 -8.41
N SER A 173 1.94 13.60 -7.20
CA SER A 173 3.31 13.80 -6.73
C SER A 173 4.31 12.75 -7.20
N SER A 174 3.85 11.69 -7.88
CA SER A 174 4.74 10.71 -8.51
C SER A 174 5.36 11.32 -9.78
N GLU A 175 6.68 11.41 -9.86
CA GLU A 175 7.37 11.92 -11.06
C GLU A 175 7.43 10.87 -12.19
N ASP A 176 7.27 9.58 -11.87
CA ASP A 176 7.35 8.46 -12.81
C ASP A 176 5.96 8.02 -13.29
N ASP A 177 5.79 7.98 -14.62
CA ASP A 177 4.55 7.65 -15.31
C ASP A 177 4.17 6.17 -15.18
N GLU A 178 5.14 5.25 -15.14
CA GLU A 178 4.84 3.82 -14.90
C GLU A 178 4.24 3.66 -13.50
N ASN A 179 4.88 4.26 -12.49
CA ASN A 179 4.37 4.24 -11.13
C ASN A 179 2.99 4.92 -11.01
N LYS A 180 2.75 6.03 -11.72
CA LYS A 180 1.42 6.66 -11.78
C LYS A 180 0.35 5.71 -12.33
N LEU A 181 0.65 4.99 -13.42
CA LEU A 181 -0.28 4.00 -14.00
C LEU A 181 -0.62 2.90 -12.99
N ILE A 182 0.36 2.39 -12.26
CA ILE A 182 0.15 1.39 -11.20
C ILE A 182 -0.73 1.97 -10.08
N CYS A 183 -0.46 3.22 -9.66
CA CYS A 183 -1.24 3.92 -8.65
C CYS A 183 -2.72 4.06 -9.09
N CYS A 184 -2.97 4.57 -10.30
CA CYS A 184 -4.32 4.69 -10.87
C CYS A 184 -5.03 3.33 -10.91
N SER A 185 -4.34 2.30 -11.39
CA SER A 185 -4.89 0.95 -11.51
C SER A 185 -5.27 0.39 -10.15
N SER A 186 -4.45 0.61 -9.13
CA SER A 186 -4.76 0.19 -7.76
C SER A 186 -6.01 0.90 -7.22
N LEU A 187 -6.18 2.21 -7.45
CA LEU A 187 -7.36 2.95 -7.02
C LEU A 187 -8.63 2.46 -7.72
N ILE A 188 -8.57 2.19 -9.02
CA ILE A 188 -9.70 1.62 -9.78
C ILE A 188 -10.09 0.26 -9.20
N LEU A 189 -9.12 -0.63 -8.97
CA LEU A 189 -9.38 -1.95 -8.39
C LEU A 189 -9.99 -1.87 -6.99
N ILE A 190 -9.50 -0.95 -6.15
CA ILE A 190 -10.08 -0.68 -4.82
C ILE A 190 -11.52 -0.19 -4.96
N GLY A 191 -11.79 0.76 -5.86
CA GLY A 191 -13.14 1.26 -6.12
C GLY A 191 -14.12 0.17 -6.57
N LEU A 192 -13.64 -0.78 -7.39
CA LEU A 192 -14.42 -1.94 -7.81
C LEU A 192 -14.65 -2.93 -6.65
N THR A 193 -13.59 -3.18 -5.86
CA THR A 193 -13.59 -4.13 -4.73
C THR A 193 -14.59 -3.73 -3.65
N PHE A 194 -14.58 -2.44 -3.28
CA PHE A 194 -15.37 -1.90 -2.17
C PHE A 194 -16.63 -1.19 -2.64
N LYS A 195 -17.15 -1.59 -3.81
CA LYS A 195 -18.28 -0.96 -4.52
C LYS A 195 -19.20 -0.27 -3.53
N ASN A 196 -19.12 1.06 -3.50
CA ASN A 196 -19.97 1.82 -2.60
C ASN A 196 -21.40 1.50 -3.03
N GLN A 197 -22.16 0.83 -2.17
CA GLN A 197 -23.59 0.70 -2.35
C GLN A 197 -24.17 2.10 -2.13
N ASN A 198 -23.97 2.99 -3.10
CA ASN A 198 -24.84 4.12 -3.28
C ASN A 198 -26.22 3.50 -3.42
N LYS A 199 -26.96 3.57 -2.30
CA LYS A 199 -28.39 3.32 -2.20
C LYS A 199 -29.04 3.72 -3.50
N HIS A 200 -29.55 2.72 -4.20
CA HIS A 200 -30.47 2.84 -5.33
C HIS A 200 -29.96 3.66 -6.50
N TYR A 201 -29.95 3.00 -7.66
CA TYR A 201 -30.22 3.65 -8.93
C TYR A 201 -31.24 4.79 -8.73
N ARG A 202 -30.83 6.01 -9.05
CA ARG A 202 -31.76 7.04 -9.48
C ARG A 202 -32.55 6.46 -10.66
N SER A 203 -33.78 6.07 -10.38
CA SER A 203 -34.88 5.90 -11.32
C SER A 203 -36.11 5.79 -10.41
N SER A 204 -36.92 6.82 -10.21
CA SER A 204 -37.49 7.78 -11.15
C SER A 204 -37.80 9.10 -10.45
#